data_AF-A0A3D3JDF1-F1
#
_entry.id   AF-A0A3D3JDF1-F1
#
_cell.length_a   1.000
_cell.length_b   1.000
_cell.length_c   1.000
_cell.angle_alpha   90.00
_cell.angle_beta   90.00
_cell.angle_gamma   90.00
#
_symmetry.space_group_name_H-M   'P 1'
#
loop_
_entity.id
_entity.type
_entity.pdbx_description
1 polymer ?
#
loop_
_entity_poly.entity_id
_entity_poly.type
_entity_poly.pdbx_seq_one_letter_code
_entity_poly.pdbx_strand_id
1 'polypeptide(L)'
;MMFFSRRIVRAAVAASTIVIALFSVSCSESSSVDERLVTAYAESIIARETSIDSVTSNRRFDSVVAKHGYNRTSFQEALRQQSLEPNRFRTFYDSVSSRLRQRGDTTAR
;
A
#
# COMPACT_ATOMS: atom_id res chain seq x y z
N MET A 1 -26.59 33.08 -48.79
CA MET A 1 -25.60 33.09 -49.90
C MET A 1 -24.38 33.86 -49.41
N MET A 2 -23.28 33.15 -49.12
CA MET A 2 -22.06 33.08 -49.96
C MET A 2 -21.19 34.36 -49.82
N PHE A 3 -20.15 34.34 -48.98
CA PHE A 3 -18.75 33.91 -49.22
C PHE A 3 -17.82 35.09 -49.54
N PHE A 4 -16.53 34.90 -49.24
CA PHE A 4 -15.34 35.69 -49.58
C PHE A 4 -14.91 36.78 -48.57
N SER A 5 -13.65 36.87 -48.13
CA SER A 5 -12.49 35.98 -48.29
C SER A 5 -11.35 36.45 -47.40
N ARG A 6 -10.75 35.49 -46.69
CA ARG A 6 -9.31 35.29 -46.46
C ARG A 6 -8.39 36.36 -47.09
N ARG A 7 -7.68 37.16 -46.29
CA ARG A 7 -6.36 37.74 -46.68
C ARG A 7 -5.56 38.51 -45.63
N ILE A 8 -5.55 38.15 -44.34
CA ILE A 8 -4.49 38.68 -43.43
C ILE A 8 -3.90 37.56 -42.56
N VAL A 9 -3.83 36.35 -43.14
CA VAL A 9 -2.85 35.35 -42.71
C VAL A 9 -1.53 35.78 -43.34
N ARG A 10 -0.67 36.43 -42.56
CA ARG A 10 0.80 36.51 -42.69
C ARG A 10 1.29 37.80 -42.05
N ALA A 11 1.49 37.77 -40.75
CA ALA A 11 2.73 38.27 -40.16
C ALA A 11 2.70 37.99 -38.67
N ALA A 12 3.80 37.41 -38.22
CA ALA A 12 4.31 37.51 -36.87
C ALA A 12 3.83 36.43 -35.87
N VAL A 13 4.81 35.54 -35.59
CA VAL A 13 5.05 34.88 -34.29
C VAL A 13 4.10 33.72 -33.99
N ALA A 14 4.34 32.48 -34.45
CA ALA A 14 5.47 31.64 -34.08
C ALA A 14 5.83 31.73 -32.58
N ALA A 15 5.03 31.11 -31.71
CA ALA A 15 5.52 30.25 -30.63
C ALA A 15 4.38 29.82 -29.67
N SER A 16 4.26 28.50 -29.49
CA SER A 16 3.65 27.83 -28.34
C SER A 16 2.13 27.86 -28.17
N THR A 17 1.48 27.03 -28.99
CA THR A 17 0.49 26.06 -28.51
C THR A 17 1.00 25.27 -27.30
N ILE A 18 0.18 25.09 -26.25
CA ILE A 18 0.07 23.96 -25.30
C ILE A 18 -0.95 24.43 -24.23
N VAL A 19 -2.26 24.18 -24.39
CA VAL A 19 -2.98 23.00 -23.85
C VAL A 19 -2.46 22.60 -22.46
N ILE A 20 -2.84 23.33 -21.42
CA ILE A 20 -2.71 22.85 -20.03
C ILE A 20 -4.06 22.31 -19.62
N ALA A 21 -4.19 21.00 -19.78
CA ALA A 21 -5.21 20.16 -19.19
C ALA A 21 -5.26 20.43 -17.68
N LEU A 22 -6.33 21.09 -17.24
CA LEU A 22 -6.61 21.28 -15.83
C LEU A 22 -6.99 19.92 -15.25
N PHE A 23 -5.98 19.30 -14.64
CA PHE A 23 -6.05 18.45 -13.46
C PHE A 23 -7.29 17.54 -13.40
N SER A 24 -7.18 16.40 -14.08
CA SER A 24 -7.74 15.16 -13.56
C SER A 24 -7.24 15.03 -12.12
N VAL A 25 -8.10 15.30 -11.15
CA VAL A 25 -7.92 14.83 -9.78
C VAL A 25 -7.98 13.32 -9.88
N SER A 26 -6.83 12.73 -10.19
CA SER A 26 -6.56 11.33 -9.96
C SER A 26 -6.63 11.19 -8.45
N CYS A 27 -7.83 10.89 -7.95
CA CYS A 27 -7.97 10.20 -6.68
C CYS A 27 -7.36 8.82 -6.93
N SER A 28 -6.04 8.77 -6.92
CA SER A 28 -5.33 7.53 -6.69
C SER A 28 -5.74 7.18 -5.27
N GLU A 29 -6.77 6.35 -5.13
CA GLU A 29 -6.92 5.53 -3.95
C GLU A 29 -5.66 4.67 -3.94
N SER A 30 -4.56 5.26 -3.45
CA SER A 30 -3.38 4.51 -3.13
C SER A 30 -3.91 3.55 -2.09
N SER A 31 -4.11 2.30 -2.48
CA SER A 31 -4.26 1.17 -1.59
C SER A 31 -2.97 1.07 -0.79
N SER A 32 -2.74 2.05 0.08
CA SER A 32 -1.63 2.12 1.00
C SER A 32 -1.83 0.94 1.92
N VAL A 33 -0.90 0.01 1.85
CA VAL A 33 -0.91 -1.16 2.72
C VAL A 33 -0.99 -0.65 4.17
N ASP A 34 -1.90 -1.24 4.95
CA ASP A 34 -2.06 -0.89 6.37
C ASP A 34 -0.79 -1.30 7.13
N GLU A 35 0.08 -0.33 7.43
CA GLU A 35 1.35 -0.53 8.15
C GLU A 35 1.15 -1.17 9.52
N ARG A 36 0.00 -0.91 10.16
CA ARG A 36 -0.34 -1.52 11.45
C ARG A 36 -0.59 -3.02 11.27
N LEU A 37 -1.32 -3.41 10.23
CA LEU A 37 -1.55 -4.82 9.88
C LEU A 37 -0.24 -5.52 9.49
N VAL A 38 0.62 -4.87 8.71
CA VAL A 38 1.95 -5.39 8.32
C VAL A 38 2.79 -5.65 9.56
N THR A 39 2.85 -4.68 10.47
CA THR A 39 3.63 -4.79 11.71
C THR A 39 3.08 -5.89 12.62
N ALA A 40 1.76 -5.94 12.80
CA ALA A 40 1.09 -6.96 13.60
C ALA A 40 1.37 -8.37 13.06
N TYR A 41 1.27 -8.56 11.74
CA TYR A 41 1.52 -9.86 11.13
C TYR A 41 2.99 -10.28 11.22
N ALA A 42 3.94 -9.37 10.95
CA ALA A 42 5.37 -9.64 11.10
C ALA A 42 5.73 -10.02 12.55
N GLU A 43 5.24 -9.27 13.54
CA GLU A 43 5.48 -9.59 14.96
C GLU A 43 4.83 -10.93 15.35
N SER A 44 3.66 -11.26 14.78
CA SER A 44 2.96 -12.52 15.06
C SER A 44 3.71 -13.75 14.53
N ILE A 45 4.34 -13.63 13.36
CA ILE A 45 5.23 -14.67 12.80
C ILE A 45 6.40 -14.90 13.75
N ILE A 46 7.06 -13.83 14.19
CA ILE A 46 8.20 -13.92 15.11
C ILE A 46 7.79 -14.53 16.45
N ALA A 47 6.64 -14.13 17.00
CA ALA A 47 6.11 -14.72 18.22
C ALA A 47 5.87 -16.24 18.07
N ARG A 48 5.45 -16.69 16.88
CA ARG A 48 5.25 -18.10 16.58
C ARG A 48 6.57 -18.88 16.49
N GLU A 49 7.53 -18.35 15.74
CA GLU A 49 8.85 -18.97 15.53
C GLU A 49 9.71 -19.03 16.80
N THR A 50 9.51 -18.09 17.73
CA THR A 50 10.29 -18.00 18.98
C THR A 50 9.65 -18.73 20.17
N SER A 51 8.51 -19.40 19.97
CA SER A 51 7.80 -20.10 21.04
C SER A 51 8.07 -21.60 21.01
N ILE A 52 8.38 -22.18 22.17
CA ILE A 52 8.72 -23.60 22.32
C ILE A 52 7.46 -24.49 22.34
N ASP A 53 6.34 -23.95 22.83
CA ASP A 53 5.07 -24.67 22.93
C ASP A 53 3.89 -23.86 22.36
N SER A 54 2.83 -24.58 21.97
CA SER A 54 1.67 -24.02 21.28
C SER A 54 0.79 -23.15 22.19
N VAL A 55 0.77 -23.38 23.50
CA VAL A 55 -0.03 -22.59 24.45
C VAL A 55 0.62 -21.22 24.66
N THR A 56 1.93 -21.19 24.89
CA THR A 56 2.72 -19.96 24.97
C THR A 56 2.69 -19.19 23.66
N SER A 57 2.80 -19.90 22.52
CA SER A 57 2.68 -19.30 21.18
C SER A 57 1.34 -18.60 20.99
N ASN A 58 0.23 -19.25 21.37
CA ASN A 58 -1.10 -18.65 21.27
C ASN A 58 -1.28 -17.41 22.16
N ARG A 59 -0.81 -17.45 23.41
CA ARG A 59 -0.88 -16.29 24.31
C ARG A 59 -0.05 -15.12 23.79
N ARG A 60 1.16 -15.39 23.29
CA ARG A 60 2.03 -14.36 22.71
C ARG A 60 1.43 -13.79 21.44
N PHE A 61 0.87 -14.63 20.58
CA PHE A 61 0.13 -14.19 19.40
C PHE A 61 -0.97 -13.21 19.80
N ASP A 62 -1.84 -13.59 20.74
CA ASP A 62 -2.95 -12.74 21.20
C ASP A 62 -2.48 -11.40 21.77
N SER A 63 -1.40 -11.42 22.56
CA SER A 63 -0.78 -10.20 23.07
C SER A 63 -0.23 -9.31 21.96
N VAL A 64 0.37 -9.88 20.92
CA VAL A 64 0.94 -9.13 19.79
C VAL A 64 -0.17 -8.47 18.99
N VAL A 65 -1.20 -9.21 18.56
CA VAL A 65 -2.28 -8.60 17.77
C VAL A 65 -3.07 -7.56 18.58
N ALA A 66 -3.28 -7.78 19.88
CA ALA A 66 -3.92 -6.82 20.76
C ALA A 66 -3.13 -5.50 20.89
N LYS A 67 -1.80 -5.56 20.96
CA LYS A 67 -0.92 -4.37 20.96
C LYS A 67 -1.16 -3.47 19.75
N HIS A 68 -1.57 -4.04 18.63
CA HIS A 68 -1.85 -3.31 17.38
C HIS A 68 -3.35 -3.01 17.20
N GLY A 69 -4.16 -3.16 18.24
CA GLY A 69 -5.58 -2.83 18.21
C GLY A 69 -6.46 -3.85 17.50
N TYR A 70 -5.98 -5.08 17.31
CA TYR A 70 -6.78 -6.18 16.77
C TYR A 70 -7.11 -7.21 17.85
N ASN A 71 -8.28 -7.84 17.73
CA ASN A 71 -8.53 -9.18 18.28
C ASN A 71 -8.40 -10.24 17.17
N ARG A 72 -8.41 -11.53 17.52
CA ARG A 72 -8.26 -12.64 16.55
C ARG A 72 -9.18 -12.50 15.34
N THR A 73 -10.47 -12.25 15.57
CA THR A 73 -11.47 -12.15 14.51
C THR A 73 -11.20 -10.97 13.59
N SER A 74 -10.99 -9.77 14.14
CA SER A 74 -10.69 -8.57 13.35
C SER A 74 -9.36 -8.66 12.61
N PHE A 75 -8.38 -9.37 13.18
CA PHE A 75 -7.09 -9.58 12.54
C PHE A 75 -7.20 -10.54 11.36
N GLN A 76 -7.89 -11.67 11.54
CA GLN A 76 -8.16 -12.62 10.47
C GLN A 76 -8.96 -11.98 9.34
N GLU A 77 -9.97 -11.17 9.69
CA GLU A 77 -10.74 -10.43 8.69
C GLU A 77 -9.85 -9.44 7.94
N ALA A 78 -9.01 -8.67 8.63
CA ALA A 78 -8.08 -7.74 7.99
C ALA A 78 -7.10 -8.47 7.03
N LEU A 79 -6.60 -9.65 7.40
CA LEU A 79 -5.78 -10.48 6.52
C LEU A 79 -6.57 -11.00 5.31
N ARG A 80 -7.81 -11.45 5.54
CA ARG A 80 -8.71 -11.91 4.47
C ARG A 80 -8.96 -10.79 3.46
N GLN A 81 -9.17 -9.56 3.92
CA GLN A 81 -9.34 -8.39 3.05
C GLN A 81 -8.13 -8.13 2.15
N GLN A 82 -6.89 -8.41 2.60
CA GLN A 82 -5.71 -8.31 1.74
C GLN A 82 -5.69 -9.40 0.67
N SER A 83 -6.24 -10.58 0.96
CA SER A 83 -6.24 -11.73 0.03
C SER A 83 -7.29 -11.65 -1.08
N LEU A 84 -8.22 -10.70 -1.01
CA LEU A 84 -9.30 -10.57 -2.00
C LEU A 84 -8.79 -10.15 -3.39
N GLU A 85 -7.70 -9.39 -3.43
CA GLU A 85 -7.12 -8.86 -4.67
C GLU A 85 -5.67 -9.32 -4.81
N PRO A 86 -5.28 -10.01 -5.89
CA PRO A 86 -3.93 -10.57 -6.04
C PRO A 86 -2.81 -9.53 -5.87
N ASN A 87 -3.00 -8.33 -6.40
CA ASN A 87 -2.01 -7.26 -6.28
C ASN A 87 -1.89 -6.74 -4.85
N ARG A 88 -3.01 -6.56 -4.14
CA ARG A 88 -3.00 -6.13 -2.72
C ARG A 88 -2.32 -7.17 -1.85
N PHE A 89 -2.64 -8.45 -2.07
CA PHE A 89 -2.01 -9.55 -1.36
C PHE A 89 -0.50 -9.57 -1.56
N ARG A 90 -0.05 -9.44 -2.81
CA ARG A 90 1.39 -9.36 -3.14
C ARG A 90 2.06 -8.19 -2.43
N THR A 91 1.51 -6.98 -2.55
CA THR A 91 2.11 -5.79 -1.92
C THR A 91 2.15 -5.91 -0.40
N PHE A 92 1.10 -6.45 0.22
CA PHE A 92 1.06 -6.73 1.65
C PHE A 92 2.19 -7.69 2.06
N TYR A 93 2.32 -8.82 1.35
CA TYR A 93 3.35 -9.82 1.66
C TYR A 93 4.78 -9.31 1.42
N ASP A 94 4.99 -8.54 0.35
CA ASP A 94 6.28 -7.90 0.06
C ASP A 94 6.66 -6.92 1.19
N SER A 95 5.69 -6.18 1.73
CA SER A 95 5.87 -5.25 2.86
C SER A 95 6.22 -6.00 4.15
N VAL A 96 5.51 -7.08 4.47
CA VAL A 96 5.82 -7.96 5.61
C VAL A 96 7.24 -8.54 5.49
N SER A 97 7.59 -9.04 4.30
CA SER A 97 8.90 -9.64 4.03
C SER A 97 10.04 -8.63 4.11
N SER A 98 9.80 -7.39 3.65
CA SER A 98 10.74 -6.28 3.82
C SER A 98 10.97 -5.98 5.30
N ARG A 99 9.90 -5.88 6.08
CA ARG A 99 9.97 -5.59 7.51
C ARG A 99 10.69 -6.67 8.32
N LEU A 100 10.46 -7.94 8.00
CA LEU A 100 11.16 -9.06 8.63
C LEU A 100 12.67 -9.02 8.34
N ARG A 101 13.07 -8.72 7.10
CA ARG A 101 14.48 -8.56 6.72
C ARG A 101 15.16 -7.44 7.49
N GLN A 102 14.54 -6.25 7.54
CA GLN A 102 15.07 -5.10 8.28
C GLN A 102 15.30 -5.42 9.77
N ARG A 103 14.41 -6.21 10.38
CA ARG A 103 14.53 -6.62 11.79
C ARG A 103 15.62 -7.68 12.00
N GLY A 104 15.78 -8.60 11.05
CA GLY A 104 16.88 -9.57 11.03
C GLY A 104 18.23 -8.86 10.97
N ASP A 105 18.36 -7.86 10.08
CA ASP A 105 19.58 -7.07 9.91
C ASP A 105 19.94 -6.27 11.17
N THR A 106 18.94 -5.81 11.94
CA THR A 106 19.18 -5.12 13.23
C THR A 106 19.58 -6.05 14.36
N THR A 107 19.24 -7.34 14.29
CA THR A 107 19.58 -8.31 15.34
C THR A 107 20.98 -8.92 15.11
N ALA A 108 21.51 -8.82 13.90
CA ALA A 108 22.83 -9.35 13.51
C ALA A 108 24.00 -8.37 13.74
N ARG A 109 23.74 -7.14 14.22
CA ARG A 109 24.74 -6.13 14.59
C ARG A 109 24.85 -5.99 16.09
#